data_AF-A0AAE7DY67-F1
#
_entry.id   AF-A0AAE7DY67-F1
#
_cell.length_a   1.000
_cell.length_b   1.000
_cell.length_c   1.000
_cell.angle_alpha   90.00
_cell.angle_beta   90.00
_cell.angle_gamma   90.00
#
_symmetry.space_group_name_H-M   'P 1'
#
loop_
_entity.id
_entity.type
_entity.pdbx_description
1 polymer ?
#
loop_
_entity_poly.entity_id
_entity_poly.type
_entity_poly.pdbx_seq_one_letter_code
_entity_poly.pdbx_strand_id
1 'polypeptide(L)'
;MNDLPYLIPAQPTQFEEEIKKSVFITYLAHTPSIDLAKAFVEQVKSKHSDARHNCWGFVAGRPEDSMKWGFSDDGEPSGTAGKPILAQLSGSGVGEITAVVTRYSGGIKLGTGGLVKAYGGGVQQALKSLQTIEKKITTKLLLELDYGFMPIAQSLFPQFGAQEVSAEYSELVKMVIEIELRQVSDFTQTIINKSGAKVQVTSWTNNKDN
;
A
#
# COMPACT_ATOMS: atom_id res chain seq x y z
N MET A 1 9.19 -4.57 -14.72
CA MET A 1 8.58 -4.09 -13.45
C MET A 1 7.07 -4.19 -13.63
N ASN A 2 6.31 -4.68 -12.63
CA ASN A 2 4.84 -4.76 -12.76
C ASN A 2 4.24 -3.34 -12.66
N ASP A 3 3.65 -2.86 -13.75
CA ASP A 3 3.11 -1.52 -13.93
C ASP A 3 1.57 -1.47 -13.78
N LEU A 4 0.94 -2.62 -13.53
CA LEU A 4 -0.50 -2.69 -13.31
C LEU A 4 -0.85 -2.02 -11.97
N PRO A 5 -1.90 -1.17 -11.94
CA PRO A 5 -2.46 -0.68 -10.69
C PRO A 5 -2.95 -1.82 -9.79
N TYR A 6 -3.06 -1.55 -8.49
CA TYR A 6 -3.63 -2.50 -7.53
C TYR A 6 -4.37 -1.76 -6.42
N LEU A 7 -5.24 -2.47 -5.70
CA LEU A 7 -6.04 -1.88 -4.63
C LEU A 7 -5.22 -1.73 -3.35
N ILE A 8 -5.40 -0.61 -2.65
CA ILE A 8 -4.88 -0.37 -1.30
C ILE A 8 -6.03 0.11 -0.38
N PRO A 9 -5.92 -0.05 0.95
CA PRO A 9 -6.87 0.53 1.89
C PRO A 9 -6.96 2.04 1.73
N ALA A 10 -8.18 2.58 1.62
CA ALA A 10 -8.43 4.02 1.57
C ALA A 10 -8.46 4.64 2.97
N GLN A 11 -8.88 3.86 3.96
CA GLN A 11 -8.98 4.26 5.37
C GLN A 11 -8.84 3.02 6.27
N PRO A 12 -8.51 3.21 7.56
CA PRO A 12 -8.53 2.12 8.52
C PRO A 12 -9.93 1.52 8.69
N THR A 13 -10.01 0.24 8.99
CA THR A 13 -11.26 -0.48 9.24
C THR A 13 -11.15 -1.31 10.51
N GLN A 14 -12.23 -1.37 11.28
CA GLN A 14 -12.30 -2.19 12.49
C GLN A 14 -13.54 -3.10 12.42
N PHE A 15 -13.39 -4.32 12.94
CA PHE A 15 -14.48 -5.25 13.16
C PHE A 15 -14.32 -5.93 14.53
N GLU A 16 -15.40 -6.09 15.27
CA GLU A 16 -15.39 -6.74 16.59
C GLU A 16 -16.43 -7.86 16.64
N GLU A 17 -16.04 -8.99 17.24
CA GLU A 17 -16.94 -10.11 17.48
C GLU A 17 -16.65 -10.80 18.81
N GLU A 18 -17.71 -11.37 19.40
CA GLU A 18 -17.59 -12.21 20.59
C GLU A 18 -17.83 -13.69 20.22
N ILE A 19 -16.86 -14.56 20.52
CA ILE A 19 -16.94 -16.00 20.30
C ILE A 19 -16.63 -16.73 21.61
N LYS A 20 -17.63 -17.44 22.15
CA LYS A 20 -17.50 -18.20 23.41
C LYS A 20 -16.91 -17.34 24.54
N LYS A 21 -17.48 -16.15 24.78
CA LYS A 21 -17.01 -15.15 25.75
C LYS A 21 -15.64 -14.52 25.48
N SER A 22 -14.96 -14.94 24.41
CA SER A 22 -13.72 -14.28 23.99
C SER A 22 -14.07 -13.17 23.01
N VAL A 23 -13.54 -11.97 23.24
CA VAL A 23 -13.71 -10.82 22.34
C VAL A 23 -12.53 -10.76 21.38
N PHE A 24 -12.82 -10.64 20.09
CA PHE A 24 -11.85 -10.49 19.01
C PHE A 24 -12.08 -9.14 18.35
N ILE A 25 -11.04 -8.30 18.34
CA ILE A 25 -11.08 -6.99 17.69
C ILE A 25 -10.07 -7.01 16.55
N THR A 26 -10.57 -6.94 15.33
CA THR A 26 -9.77 -6.91 14.10
C THR A 26 -9.60 -5.47 13.65
N TYR A 27 -8.35 -5.10 13.38
CA TYR A 27 -7.96 -3.81 12.82
C TYR A 27 -7.30 -4.03 11.47
N LEU A 28 -7.69 -3.25 10.46
CA LEU A 28 -7.05 -3.15 9.15
C LEU A 28 -6.53 -1.73 8.94
N ALA A 29 -5.33 -1.58 8.38
CA ALA A 29 -4.77 -0.28 8.05
C ALA A 29 -3.92 -0.30 6.77
N HIS A 30 -3.81 0.86 6.12
CA HIS A 30 -2.88 1.10 5.02
C HIS A 30 -1.45 1.21 5.56
N THR A 31 -0.57 0.31 5.12
CA THR A 31 0.82 0.19 5.57
C THR A 31 1.72 -0.12 4.36
N PRO A 32 2.25 0.89 3.65
CA PRO A 32 2.97 0.72 2.38
C PRO A 32 4.41 0.20 2.52
N SER A 33 4.82 -0.24 3.71
CA SER A 33 6.13 -0.84 3.95
C SER A 33 6.10 -1.76 5.17
N ILE A 34 7.12 -2.63 5.28
CA ILE A 34 7.29 -3.52 6.44
C ILE A 34 7.45 -2.70 7.73
N ASP A 35 8.15 -1.57 7.67
CA ASP A 35 8.37 -0.72 8.84
C ASP A 35 7.07 -0.07 9.31
N LEU A 36 6.23 0.40 8.39
CA LEU A 36 4.92 0.96 8.72
C LEU A 36 3.95 -0.13 9.20
N ALA A 37 4.03 -1.35 8.65
CA ALA A 37 3.28 -2.50 9.13
C ALA A 37 3.64 -2.82 10.60
N LYS A 38 4.93 -2.89 10.92
CA LYS A 38 5.41 -3.13 12.28
C LYS A 38 5.04 -1.99 13.23
N ALA A 39 5.17 -0.73 12.79
CA ALA A 39 4.77 0.42 13.59
C ALA A 39 3.28 0.37 13.96
N PHE A 40 2.42 -0.02 13.01
CA PHE A 40 1.00 -0.22 13.27
C PHE A 40 0.72 -1.38 14.24
N VAL A 41 1.43 -2.50 14.11
CA VAL A 41 1.35 -3.61 15.07
C VAL A 41 1.67 -3.14 16.49
N GLU A 42 2.77 -2.41 16.68
CA GLU A 42 3.16 -1.89 17.99
C GLU A 42 2.16 -0.86 18.53
N GLN A 43 1.57 -0.02 17.66
CA GLN A 43 0.50 0.90 18.05
C GLN A 43 -0.72 0.14 18.62
N VAL A 44 -1.17 -0.92 17.96
CA VAL A 44 -2.32 -1.72 18.44
C VAL A 44 -1.96 -2.49 19.71
N LYS A 45 -0.75 -3.05 19.79
CA LYS A 45 -0.23 -3.70 21.01
C LYS A 45 -0.19 -2.75 22.20
N SER A 46 0.24 -1.50 21.99
CA SER A 46 0.24 -0.48 23.03
C SER A 46 -1.18 -0.09 23.46
N LYS A 47 -2.11 0.03 22.49
CA LYS A 47 -3.52 0.28 22.77
C LYS A 47 -4.18 -0.83 23.59
N HIS A 48 -3.76 -2.08 23.38
CA HIS A 48 -4.29 -3.29 24.03
C HIS A 48 -3.21 -4.03 24.83
N SER A 49 -2.49 -3.29 25.67
CA SER A 49 -1.38 -3.85 26.46
C SER A 49 -1.82 -4.89 27.49
N ASP A 50 -3.11 -4.92 27.83
CA ASP A 50 -3.74 -5.87 28.75
C ASP A 50 -4.30 -7.12 28.03
N ALA A 51 -4.36 -7.11 26.69
CA ALA A 51 -4.73 -8.28 25.91
C ALA A 51 -3.60 -9.30 25.91
N ARG A 52 -3.95 -10.59 25.92
CA ARG A 52 -2.95 -11.67 25.92
C ARG A 52 -2.30 -11.88 24.56
N HIS A 53 -3.04 -11.63 23.49
CA HIS A 53 -2.62 -11.90 22.13
C HIS A 53 -3.06 -10.75 21.22
N ASN A 54 -2.10 -10.22 20.47
CA ASN A 54 -2.27 -9.28 19.37
C ASN A 54 -1.64 -9.91 18.12
N CYS A 55 -2.30 -10.95 17.61
CA CYS A 55 -1.85 -11.70 16.45
C CYS A 55 -1.98 -10.83 15.20
N TRP A 56 -1.09 -11.01 14.23
CA TRP A 56 -1.08 -10.11 13.08
C TRP A 56 -0.64 -10.82 11.80
N GLY A 57 -0.95 -10.18 10.67
CA GLY A 57 -0.47 -10.51 9.35
C GLY A 57 -0.44 -9.26 8.48
N PHE A 58 0.46 -9.20 7.50
CA PHE A 58 0.54 -8.08 6.57
C PHE A 58 0.94 -8.52 5.16
N VAL A 59 0.51 -7.71 4.19
CA VAL A 59 0.99 -7.66 2.81
C VAL A 59 1.53 -6.24 2.61
N ALA A 60 2.84 -6.05 2.79
CA ALA A 60 3.47 -4.73 2.87
C ALA A 60 3.92 -4.16 1.50
N GLY A 61 3.25 -4.58 0.43
CA GLY A 61 3.56 -4.18 -0.93
C GLY A 61 2.46 -4.60 -1.89
N ARG A 62 2.83 -4.94 -3.13
CA ARG A 62 1.88 -5.46 -4.11
C ARG A 62 1.22 -6.74 -3.58
N PRO A 63 -0.07 -6.99 -3.87
CA PRO A 63 -0.80 -8.16 -3.38
C PRO A 63 -0.04 -9.47 -3.60
N GLU A 64 0.60 -9.62 -4.75
CA GLU A 64 1.32 -10.81 -5.20
C GLU A 64 2.79 -10.90 -4.72
N ASP A 65 3.33 -9.87 -4.08
CA ASP A 65 4.74 -9.83 -3.64
C ASP A 65 4.92 -10.56 -2.30
N SER A 66 5.06 -11.88 -2.37
CA SER A 66 5.19 -12.74 -1.19
C SER A 66 6.43 -12.47 -0.35
N MET A 67 7.46 -11.80 -0.90
CA MET A 67 8.65 -11.41 -0.14
C MET A 67 8.35 -10.31 0.89
N LYS A 68 7.22 -9.62 0.74
CA LYS A 68 6.74 -8.57 1.67
C LYS A 68 5.55 -9.04 2.51
N TRP A 69 5.36 -10.34 2.63
CA TRP A 69 4.35 -10.91 3.52
C TRP A 69 4.96 -11.25 4.88
N GLY A 70 4.19 -11.10 5.95
CA GLY A 70 4.60 -11.48 7.30
C GLY A 70 3.41 -11.78 8.17
N PHE A 71 3.61 -12.58 9.22
CA PHE A 71 2.59 -12.86 10.23
C PHE A 71 3.20 -13.30 11.55
N SER A 72 2.40 -13.26 12.62
CA SER A 72 2.73 -13.82 13.92
C SER A 72 1.48 -14.30 14.65
N ASP A 73 1.62 -15.43 15.35
CA ASP A 73 0.60 -15.95 16.25
C ASP A 73 0.62 -15.27 17.64
N ASP A 74 1.63 -14.44 17.96
CA ASP A 74 1.72 -13.67 19.21
C ASP A 74 1.38 -14.47 20.49
N GLY A 75 1.89 -15.71 20.58
CA GLY A 75 1.69 -16.60 21.71
C GLY A 75 0.46 -17.52 21.63
N GLU A 76 -0.40 -17.37 20.62
CA GLU A 76 -1.39 -18.40 20.27
C GLU A 76 -0.68 -19.68 19.77
N PRO A 77 -1.35 -20.85 19.76
CA PRO A 77 -0.81 -22.05 19.18
C PRO A 77 -0.36 -21.83 17.72
N SER A 78 0.81 -22.37 17.38
CA SER A 78 1.45 -22.16 16.08
C SER A 78 0.51 -22.44 14.90
N GLY A 79 0.41 -21.47 13.99
CA GLY A 79 -0.39 -21.53 12.77
C GLY A 79 -1.89 -21.35 12.97
N THR A 80 -2.35 -21.00 14.18
CA THR A 80 -3.79 -20.86 14.47
C THR A 80 -4.33 -19.44 14.38
N ALA A 81 -3.46 -18.43 14.29
CA ALA A 81 -3.86 -17.03 14.25
C ALA A 81 -3.22 -16.25 13.09
N GLY A 82 -1.89 -16.08 13.10
CA GLY A 82 -1.17 -15.27 12.11
C GLY A 82 -1.30 -15.83 10.69
N LYS A 83 -1.19 -17.16 10.51
CA LYS A 83 -1.35 -17.78 9.19
C LYS A 83 -2.76 -17.61 8.61
N PRO A 84 -3.85 -17.85 9.36
CA PRO A 84 -5.21 -17.50 8.93
C PRO A 84 -5.41 -16.02 8.59
N ILE A 85 -4.83 -15.11 9.38
CA ILE A 85 -4.88 -13.66 9.11
C ILE A 85 -4.23 -13.36 7.76
N LEU A 86 -2.99 -13.80 7.56
CA LEU A 86 -2.27 -13.56 6.30
C LEU A 86 -3.00 -14.17 5.11
N ALA A 87 -3.57 -15.38 5.24
CA ALA A 87 -4.29 -16.02 4.14
C ALA A 87 -5.48 -15.18 3.64
N GLN A 88 -6.18 -14.48 4.53
CA GLN A 88 -7.26 -13.56 4.13
C GLN A 88 -6.71 -12.31 3.43
N LEU A 89 -5.62 -11.74 3.95
CA LEU A 89 -5.00 -10.56 3.33
C LEU A 89 -4.44 -10.87 1.94
N SER A 90 -3.61 -11.91 1.82
CA SER A 90 -3.01 -12.32 0.54
C SER A 90 -4.05 -12.79 -0.48
N GLY A 91 -5.18 -13.34 -0.01
CA GLY A 91 -6.30 -13.74 -0.88
C GLY A 91 -7.22 -12.60 -1.30
N SER A 92 -7.10 -11.42 -0.71
CA SER A 92 -8.03 -10.29 -0.95
C SER A 92 -7.77 -9.51 -2.24
N GLY A 93 -6.56 -9.63 -2.82
CA GLY A 93 -6.12 -8.78 -3.93
C GLY A 93 -5.80 -7.33 -3.53
N VAL A 94 -5.78 -7.03 -2.23
CA VAL A 94 -5.43 -5.71 -1.68
C VAL A 94 -3.98 -5.74 -1.18
N GLY A 95 -3.20 -4.75 -1.60
CA GLY A 95 -1.81 -4.55 -1.20
C GLY A 95 -1.68 -3.50 -0.10
N GLU A 96 -0.47 -3.35 0.42
CA GLU A 96 -0.13 -2.34 1.44
C GLU A 96 -1.09 -2.36 2.64
N ILE A 97 -1.42 -3.56 3.12
CA ILE A 97 -2.42 -3.77 4.16
C ILE A 97 -1.85 -4.60 5.30
N THR A 98 -2.12 -4.15 6.52
CA THR A 98 -1.83 -4.91 7.76
C THR A 98 -3.11 -5.18 8.52
N ALA A 99 -3.21 -6.38 9.09
CA ALA A 99 -4.22 -6.75 10.05
C ALA A 99 -3.61 -7.06 11.42
N VAL A 100 -4.23 -6.55 12.48
CA VAL A 100 -3.98 -6.96 13.87
C VAL A 100 -5.28 -7.42 14.48
N VAL A 101 -5.30 -8.61 15.06
CA VAL A 101 -6.45 -9.17 15.77
C VAL A 101 -6.09 -9.29 17.25
N THR A 102 -6.65 -8.39 18.04
CA THR A 102 -6.55 -8.40 19.50
C THR A 102 -7.56 -9.38 20.07
N ARG A 103 -7.12 -10.24 20.99
CA ARG A 103 -7.99 -11.19 21.68
C ARG A 103 -8.01 -10.98 23.19
N TYR A 104 -9.21 -10.80 23.73
CA TYR A 104 -9.49 -10.93 25.16
C TYR A 104 -10.14 -12.29 25.42
N SER A 105 -9.48 -13.14 26.22
CA SER A 105 -9.94 -14.52 26.46
C SER A 105 -11.10 -14.58 27.46
N GLY A 106 -12.19 -15.25 27.08
CA GLY A 106 -13.38 -15.45 27.91
C GLY A 106 -13.34 -16.65 28.87
N GLY A 107 -12.18 -17.32 29.00
CA GLY A 107 -12.02 -18.52 29.82
C GLY A 107 -12.52 -19.84 29.19
N ILE A 108 -13.25 -19.78 28.07
CA ILE A 108 -13.70 -20.97 27.33
C ILE A 108 -12.70 -21.28 26.20
N LYS A 109 -12.25 -22.53 26.10
CA LYS A 109 -11.34 -22.96 25.03
C LYS A 109 -12.06 -23.04 23.68
N LEU A 110 -11.47 -22.44 22.64
CA LEU A 110 -11.98 -22.53 21.26
C LEU A 110 -11.49 -23.77 20.52
N GLY A 111 -10.32 -24.31 20.90
CA GLY A 111 -9.61 -25.34 20.14
C GLY A 111 -8.99 -24.79 18.85
N THR A 112 -8.07 -25.54 18.24
CA THR A 112 -7.29 -25.12 17.05
C THR A 112 -8.19 -24.64 15.90
N GLY A 113 -9.20 -25.44 15.53
CA GLY A 113 -10.13 -25.07 14.45
C GLY A 113 -11.02 -23.88 14.78
N GLY A 114 -11.32 -23.66 16.07
CA GLY A 114 -12.07 -22.48 16.51
C GLY A 114 -11.25 -21.20 16.42
N LEU A 115 -9.96 -21.26 16.79
CA LEU A 115 -9.03 -20.13 16.65
C LEU A 115 -8.82 -19.74 15.19
N VAL A 116 -8.55 -20.72 14.33
CA VAL A 116 -8.38 -20.49 12.88
C VAL A 116 -9.60 -19.77 12.30
N LYS A 117 -10.80 -20.21 12.68
CA LYS A 117 -12.06 -19.58 12.23
C LYS A 117 -12.26 -18.18 12.80
N ALA A 118 -11.92 -17.93 14.06
CA ALA A 118 -12.03 -16.60 14.67
C ALA A 118 -11.06 -15.60 14.03
N TYR A 119 -9.77 -15.94 13.97
CA TYR A 119 -8.74 -15.04 13.43
C TYR A 119 -8.91 -14.76 11.93
N GLY A 120 -9.15 -15.80 11.12
CA GLY A 120 -9.42 -15.61 9.70
C GLY A 120 -10.81 -14.98 9.47
N GLY A 121 -11.82 -15.40 10.22
CA GLY A 121 -13.19 -14.90 10.08
C GLY A 121 -13.30 -13.40 10.38
N GLY A 122 -12.69 -12.93 11.46
CA GLY A 122 -12.67 -11.51 11.81
C GLY A 122 -12.05 -10.64 10.72
N VAL A 123 -10.92 -11.06 10.14
CA VAL A 123 -10.29 -10.38 8.99
C VAL A 123 -11.19 -10.40 7.76
N GLN A 124 -11.82 -11.53 7.47
CA GLN A 124 -12.77 -11.64 6.37
C GLN A 124 -13.95 -10.67 6.54
N GLN A 125 -14.50 -10.51 7.75
CA GLN A 125 -15.57 -9.56 8.00
C GLN A 125 -15.09 -8.11 7.87
N ALA A 126 -13.91 -7.79 8.42
CA ALA A 126 -13.33 -6.46 8.29
C ALA A 126 -13.11 -6.09 6.81
N LEU A 127 -12.60 -7.02 6.00
CA LEU A 127 -12.38 -6.84 4.56
C LEU A 127 -13.66 -6.52 3.79
N LYS A 128 -14.84 -7.04 4.19
CA LYS A 128 -16.13 -6.71 3.53
C LYS A 128 -16.51 -5.24 3.70
N SER A 129 -16.07 -4.61 4.77
CA SER A 129 -16.31 -3.18 5.06
C SER A 129 -15.13 -2.28 4.68
N LEU A 130 -14.04 -2.86 4.18
CA LEU A 130 -12.84 -2.13 3.80
C LEU A 130 -13.12 -1.31 2.54
N GLN A 131 -12.94 0.00 2.64
CA GLN A 131 -12.91 0.87 1.47
C GLN A 131 -11.52 0.85 0.85
N THR A 132 -11.45 0.71 -0.46
CA THR A 132 -10.19 0.68 -1.22
C THR A 132 -10.13 1.76 -2.27
N ILE A 133 -8.91 2.15 -2.62
CA ILE A 133 -8.60 3.00 -3.77
C ILE A 133 -7.59 2.27 -4.66
N GLU A 134 -7.59 2.63 -5.94
CA GLU A 134 -6.59 2.13 -6.87
C GLU A 134 -5.29 2.94 -6.74
N LYS A 135 -4.18 2.23 -6.49
CA LYS A 135 -2.83 2.79 -6.52
C LYS A 135 -2.22 2.59 -7.90
N LYS A 136 -2.03 3.70 -8.61
CA LYS A 136 -1.29 3.74 -9.88
C LYS A 136 0.21 3.64 -9.63
N ILE A 137 0.91 2.97 -10.54
CA ILE A 137 2.38 2.89 -10.52
C ILE A 137 2.91 4.10 -11.26
N THR A 138 3.61 4.98 -10.55
CA THR A 138 4.19 6.19 -11.10
C THR A 138 5.70 6.05 -11.28
N THR A 139 6.25 6.88 -12.15
CA THR A 139 7.69 7.11 -12.28
C THR A 139 7.95 8.59 -12.46
N LYS A 140 9.20 9.01 -12.28
CA LYS A 140 9.62 10.39 -12.51
C LYS A 140 10.38 10.53 -13.82
N LEU A 141 10.02 11.54 -14.59
CA LEU A 141 10.71 11.94 -15.81
C LEU A 141 11.32 13.33 -15.61
N LEU A 142 12.48 13.54 -16.22
CA LEU A 142 13.10 14.85 -16.38
C LEU A 142 12.80 15.35 -17.79
N LEU A 143 12.21 16.54 -17.88
CA LEU A 143 12.03 17.29 -19.11
C LEU A 143 13.05 18.42 -19.15
N GLU A 144 13.89 18.46 -20.18
CA GLU A 144 14.77 19.61 -20.45
C GLU A 144 14.28 20.31 -21.71
N LEU A 145 13.99 21.61 -21.60
CA LEU A 145 13.35 22.39 -22.66
C LEU A 145 13.66 23.89 -22.59
N ASP A 146 13.56 24.57 -23.73
CA ASP A 146 13.56 26.04 -23.76
C ASP A 146 12.26 26.60 -23.15
N TYR A 147 12.33 27.82 -22.59
CA TYR A 147 11.17 28.51 -21.99
C TYR A 147 9.93 28.56 -22.91
N GLY A 148 10.12 28.67 -24.24
CA GLY A 148 9.03 28.70 -25.21
C GLY A 148 8.19 27.41 -25.26
N PHE A 149 8.72 26.27 -24.80
CA PHE A 149 8.01 24.98 -24.77
C PHE A 149 7.32 24.69 -23.44
N MET A 150 7.52 25.52 -22.40
CA MET A 150 6.86 25.32 -21.11
C MET A 150 5.33 25.27 -21.22
N PRO A 151 4.65 26.18 -21.96
CA PRO A 151 3.20 26.11 -22.08
C PRO A 151 2.72 24.81 -22.73
N ILE A 152 3.49 24.28 -23.69
CA ILE A 152 3.19 23.01 -24.34
C ILE A 152 3.33 21.87 -23.34
N ALA A 153 4.44 21.80 -22.61
CA ALA A 153 4.65 20.77 -21.59
C ALA A 153 3.54 20.79 -20.52
N GLN A 154 3.27 21.95 -19.92
CA GLN A 154 2.25 22.13 -18.89
C GLN A 154 0.84 21.82 -19.37
N SER A 155 0.53 22.11 -20.65
CA SER A 155 -0.76 21.74 -21.25
C SER A 155 -0.98 20.22 -21.33
N LEU A 156 0.10 19.43 -21.44
CA LEU A 156 0.03 17.96 -21.53
C LEU A 156 -0.13 17.31 -20.16
N PHE A 157 0.35 17.94 -19.09
CA PHE A 157 0.30 17.35 -17.74
C PHE A 157 -1.10 16.85 -17.34
N PRO A 158 -2.19 17.65 -17.41
CA PRO A 158 -3.51 17.15 -17.07
C PRO A 158 -4.03 16.06 -18.03
N GLN A 159 -3.61 16.06 -19.30
CA GLN A 159 -4.04 15.05 -20.29
C GLN A 159 -3.49 13.66 -19.96
N PHE A 160 -2.30 13.59 -19.38
CA PHE A 160 -1.62 12.35 -19.03
C PHE A 160 -1.62 12.07 -17.52
N GLY A 161 -2.30 12.91 -16.73
CA GLY A 161 -2.27 12.82 -15.26
C GLY A 161 -0.87 13.01 -14.66
N ALA A 162 0.02 13.73 -15.36
CA ALA A 162 1.34 14.04 -14.84
C ALA A 162 1.26 15.19 -13.84
N GLN A 163 2.09 15.13 -12.80
CA GLN A 163 2.21 16.14 -11.76
C GLN A 163 3.61 16.71 -11.76
N GLU A 164 3.73 18.04 -11.74
CA GLU A 164 5.02 18.70 -11.60
C GLU A 164 5.54 18.52 -10.16
N VAL A 165 6.72 17.91 -10.02
CA VAL A 165 7.39 17.68 -8.74
C VAL A 165 8.31 18.85 -8.40
N SER A 166 9.04 19.35 -9.40
CA SER A 166 9.94 20.50 -9.27
C SER A 166 10.28 21.07 -10.64
N ALA A 167 10.66 22.35 -10.67
CA ALA A 167 11.21 23.00 -11.85
C ALA A 167 12.44 23.84 -11.48
N GLU A 168 13.49 23.74 -12.28
CA GLU A 168 14.70 24.57 -12.21
C GLU A 168 14.81 25.44 -13.45
N TYR A 169 15.02 26.73 -13.24
CA TYR A 169 15.08 27.74 -14.28
C TYR A 169 16.52 28.21 -14.45
N SER A 170 17.14 27.81 -15.55
CA SER A 170 18.52 28.18 -15.90
C SER A 170 18.57 28.67 -17.36
N GLU A 171 19.64 28.37 -18.09
CA GLU A 171 19.67 28.52 -19.55
C GLU A 171 18.55 27.71 -20.21
N LEU A 172 18.37 26.46 -19.76
CA LEU A 172 17.21 25.63 -20.06
C LEU A 172 16.34 25.46 -18.82
N VAL A 173 15.06 25.16 -19.05
CA VAL A 173 14.11 24.77 -18.01
C VAL A 173 14.19 23.27 -17.82
N LYS A 174 14.38 22.85 -16.57
CA LYS A 174 14.40 21.44 -16.17
C LYS A 174 13.20 21.15 -15.29
N MET A 175 12.25 20.38 -15.78
CA MET A 175 11.03 20.03 -15.05
C MET A 175 11.07 18.56 -14.67
N VAL A 176 10.95 18.25 -13.39
CA VAL A 176 10.73 16.88 -12.92
C VAL A 176 9.23 16.69 -12.80
N ILE A 177 8.71 15.69 -13.51
CA ILE A 177 7.30 15.32 -13.43
C ILE A 177 7.15 13.90 -12.90
N GLU A 178 6.11 13.65 -12.13
CA GLU A 178 5.64 12.31 -11.79
C GLU A 178 4.47 11.93 -12.70
N ILE A 179 4.53 10.76 -13.32
CA ILE A 179 3.54 10.29 -14.28
C ILE A 179 3.30 8.79 -14.10
N GLU A 180 2.09 8.33 -14.40
CA GLU A 180 1.78 6.90 -14.45
C GLU A 180 2.70 6.19 -15.46
N LEU A 181 3.33 5.09 -15.05
CA LEU A 181 4.32 4.35 -15.84
C LEU A 181 3.78 3.94 -17.21
N ARG A 182 2.48 3.63 -17.30
CA ARG A 182 1.76 3.25 -18.52
C ARG A 182 1.55 4.42 -19.49
N GLN A 183 1.61 5.66 -19.01
CA GLN A 183 1.44 6.88 -19.82
C GLN A 183 2.77 7.42 -20.36
N VAL A 184 3.92 6.89 -19.90
CA VAL A 184 5.25 7.41 -20.24
C VAL A 184 5.50 7.42 -21.74
N SER A 185 5.19 6.32 -22.44
CA SER A 185 5.43 6.20 -23.88
C SER A 185 4.65 7.25 -24.67
N ASP A 186 3.34 7.33 -24.42
CA ASP A 186 2.44 8.22 -25.16
C ASP A 186 2.70 9.70 -24.83
N PHE A 187 2.99 10.01 -23.56
CA PHE A 187 3.41 11.34 -23.14
C PHE A 187 4.70 11.76 -23.85
N THR A 188 5.72 10.89 -23.84
CA THR A 188 7.03 11.15 -24.45
C THR A 188 6.90 11.38 -25.95
N GLN A 189 6.15 10.53 -26.65
CA GLN A 189 5.92 10.69 -28.09
C GLN A 189 5.17 12.01 -28.39
N THR A 190 4.16 12.35 -27.58
CA THR A 190 3.35 13.55 -27.78
C THR A 190 4.17 14.83 -27.58
N ILE A 191 4.97 14.91 -26.53
CA ILE A 191 5.76 16.12 -26.24
C ILE A 191 6.92 16.30 -27.24
N ILE A 192 7.54 15.20 -27.70
CA ILE A 192 8.54 15.24 -28.78
C ILE A 192 7.89 15.76 -30.07
N ASN A 193 6.72 15.24 -30.45
CA ASN A 193 6.05 15.68 -31.67
C ASN A 193 5.63 17.15 -31.61
N LYS A 194 5.01 17.59 -30.49
CA LYS A 194 4.55 18.99 -30.34
C LYS A 194 5.67 20.01 -30.21
N SER A 195 6.86 19.58 -29.77
CA SER A 195 8.03 20.47 -29.68
C SER A 195 8.93 20.45 -30.92
N GLY A 196 8.66 19.57 -31.89
CA GLY A 196 9.58 19.33 -33.01
C GLY A 196 10.92 18.75 -32.54
N ALA A 197 10.86 17.81 -31.59
CA ALA A 197 12.00 17.14 -30.94
C ALA A 197 12.96 18.06 -30.18
N LYS A 198 12.47 19.21 -29.71
CA LYS A 198 13.25 20.19 -28.92
C LYS A 198 13.15 19.99 -27.41
N VAL A 199 12.17 19.20 -26.94
CA VAL A 199 12.09 18.77 -25.55
C VAL A 199 12.82 17.44 -25.40
N GLN A 200 13.80 17.37 -24.51
CA GLN A 200 14.47 16.13 -24.11
C GLN A 200 13.71 15.52 -22.94
N VAL A 201 13.47 14.20 -23.00
CA VAL A 201 12.78 13.44 -21.95
C VAL A 201 13.69 12.31 -21.50
N THR A 202 14.03 12.29 -20.22
CA THR A 202 14.86 11.22 -19.63
C THR A 202 14.23 10.70 -18.34
N SER A 203 14.58 9.48 -17.92
CA SER A 203 14.21 8.99 -16.59
C SER A 203 14.91 9.83 -15.53
N TRP A 204 14.18 10.30 -14.54
CA TRP A 204 14.79 11.04 -13.44
C TRP A 204 15.44 10.08 -12.44
N THR A 205 16.76 10.17 -12.28
CA THR A 205 17.51 9.50 -11.21
C THR A 205 17.89 10.54 -10.17
N ASN A 206 17.52 10.31 -8.90
CA ASN A 206 17.95 11.17 -7.82
C ASN A 206 19.43 10.88 -7.55
N ASN A 207 20.35 11.76 -7.92
CA ASN A 207 21.76 11.68 -7.51
C ASN A 207 21.92 12.07 -6.01
N LYS A 208 21.07 11.51 -5.14
CA LYS A 208 21.09 11.68 -3.68
C LYS A 208 20.99 10.35 -2.93
N ASP A 209 21.46 9.27 -3.54
CA ASP A 209 21.89 8.08 -2.82
C ASP A 209 23.43 8.06 -2.83
N ASN A 210 24.02 8.90 -1.98
CA ASN A 210 25.37 8.73 -1.46
C ASN A 210 25.41 9.27 -0.02
#